data_AF-A0A956KQ43-F1
#
_entry.id   AF-A0A956KQ43-F1
#
_cell.length_a   1.000
_cell.length_b   1.000
_cell.length_c   1.000
_cell.angle_alpha   90.00
_cell.angle_beta   90.00
_cell.angle_gamma   90.00
#
_symmetry.space_group_name_H-M   'P 1'
#
loop_
_entity.id
_entity.type
_entity.pdbx_description
1 polymer ?
#
loop_
_entity_poly.entity_id
_entity_poly.type
_entity_poly.pdbx_seq_one_letter_code
_entity_poly.pdbx_strand_id
1 'polypeptide(L)'
;KKPKKFVRKKPPERGYVHWDESTFKKLVEGEPETLQSAFRVDHGMMLNLLQRPTAQQRPDGGYRDLLQLIADASNRPVISARLRREAAQLFRALRGAGIVGLHPRKGKRGKQVRVEEALQQDFSLLQTLGLYLVETIELLPAIAQGEDDERHHLHVISLAEAILENPSVILSKQEQKLRGDKVAALKADGVEYEARMEELEKVSYPKPDADFIYDTFNAFARKHPWVGSENIRPKSIARDMYERWSTFNDYIKDYGLARSEGLLLRHLHQTYKTLEQTVPERHKSEAVIDAIAWLRATIERVDSSLVQEWERMLSGAHEVDER
;
A
#
# COMPACT_ATOMS: atom_id res chain seq x y z
N LYS A 1 -42.87 7.35 35.55
CA LYS A 1 -41.74 8.09 34.91
C LYS A 1 -41.98 8.11 33.40
N LYS A 2 -42.04 9.27 32.75
CA LYS A 2 -42.25 9.37 31.28
C LYS A 2 -41.08 8.68 30.54
N PRO A 3 -41.33 7.86 29.50
CA PRO A 3 -40.25 7.21 28.75
C PRO A 3 -39.37 8.26 28.08
N LYS A 4 -38.05 8.12 28.21
CA LYS A 4 -37.07 9.01 27.57
C LYS A 4 -37.25 8.93 26.05
N LYS A 5 -37.52 10.08 25.43
CA LYS A 5 -37.69 10.24 23.98
C LYS A 5 -36.40 9.74 23.29
N PHE A 6 -36.55 8.74 22.42
CA PHE A 6 -35.45 8.14 21.68
C PHE A 6 -34.85 9.20 20.72
N VAL A 7 -33.69 9.76 21.07
CA VAL A 7 -32.99 10.73 20.21
C VAL A 7 -32.19 9.93 19.19
N ARG A 8 -32.68 9.88 17.95
CA ARG A 8 -31.93 9.29 16.83
C ARG A 8 -30.62 10.08 16.67
N LYS A 9 -29.51 9.35 16.59
CA LYS A 9 -28.19 9.91 16.33
C LYS A 9 -28.27 10.75 15.06
N LYS A 10 -27.85 12.02 15.12
CA LYS A 10 -27.84 12.88 13.94
C LYS A 10 -26.95 12.22 12.87
N PRO A 11 -27.34 12.27 11.59
CA PRO A 11 -26.48 11.79 10.52
C PRO A 11 -25.11 12.51 10.55
N PRO A 12 -24.03 11.85 10.11
CA PRO A 12 -22.69 12.43 10.13
C PRO A 12 -22.62 13.76 9.38
N GLU A 13 -21.88 14.74 9.90
CA GLU A 13 -21.75 16.06 9.26
C GLU A 13 -20.83 16.05 8.03
N ARG A 14 -20.02 14.99 7.83
CA ARG A 14 -19.16 14.80 6.66
C ARG A 14 -19.47 13.49 5.96
N GLY A 15 -19.61 13.55 4.63
CA GLY A 15 -19.82 12.37 3.78
C GLY A 15 -21.23 11.77 3.84
N TYR A 16 -22.18 12.43 4.51
CA TYR A 16 -23.57 11.99 4.49
C TYR A 16 -24.20 12.34 3.15
N VAL A 17 -24.36 11.32 2.31
CA VAL A 17 -25.16 11.42 1.08
C VAL A 17 -26.60 11.23 1.50
N HIS A 18 -27.35 12.32 1.57
CA HIS A 18 -28.77 12.29 1.90
C HIS A 18 -29.50 11.51 0.80
N TRP A 19 -30.03 10.34 1.14
CA TRP A 19 -30.80 9.50 0.22
C TRP A 19 -32.27 9.53 0.63
N ASP A 20 -33.08 10.20 -0.18
CA ASP A 20 -34.52 10.30 -0.03
C ASP A 20 -35.22 10.13 -1.38
N GLU A 21 -36.55 10.07 -1.36
CA GLU A 21 -37.36 9.93 -2.58
C GLU A 21 -37.12 11.09 -3.56
N SER A 22 -36.81 12.28 -3.06
CA SER A 22 -36.50 13.45 -3.89
C SER A 22 -35.17 13.29 -4.64
N THR A 23 -34.11 12.80 -3.96
CA THR A 23 -32.82 12.47 -4.56
C THR A 23 -32.96 11.32 -5.57
N PHE A 24 -33.76 10.30 -5.25
CA PHE A 24 -34.05 9.21 -6.17
C PHE A 24 -34.74 9.71 -7.45
N LYS A 25 -35.83 10.50 -7.32
CA LYS A 25 -36.52 11.09 -8.49
C LYS A 25 -35.58 11.97 -9.31
N LYS A 26 -34.76 12.79 -8.66
CA LYS A 26 -33.75 13.62 -9.33
C LYS A 26 -32.71 12.80 -10.11
N LEU A 27 -32.29 11.64 -9.59
CA LEU A 27 -31.34 10.75 -10.27
C LEU A 27 -31.98 10.01 -11.45
N VAL A 28 -33.30 9.74 -11.40
CA VAL A 28 -34.04 9.09 -12.50
C VAL A 28 -34.41 10.10 -13.60
N GLU A 29 -34.84 11.30 -13.23
CA GLU A 29 -35.38 12.31 -14.15
C GLU A 29 -34.33 13.34 -14.61
N GLY A 30 -33.23 13.49 -13.87
CA GLY A 30 -32.17 14.45 -14.17
C GLY A 30 -31.33 14.06 -15.38
N GLU A 31 -30.79 15.05 -16.08
CA GLU A 31 -29.79 14.77 -17.12
C GLU A 31 -28.55 14.13 -16.49
N PRO A 32 -28.05 13.01 -17.05
CA PRO A 32 -26.83 12.38 -16.57
C PRO A 32 -25.67 13.37 -16.56
N GLU A 33 -24.90 13.37 -15.48
CA GLU A 33 -23.69 14.20 -15.41
C GLU A 33 -22.72 13.79 -16.53
N THR A 34 -22.07 14.78 -17.13
CA THR A 34 -21.07 14.52 -18.16
C THR A 34 -19.92 13.71 -17.56
N LEU A 35 -19.67 12.52 -18.09
CA LEU A 35 -18.57 11.68 -17.65
C LEU A 35 -17.25 12.44 -17.82
N GLN A 36 -16.49 12.54 -16.73
CA GLN A 36 -15.15 13.08 -16.74
C GLN A 36 -14.14 11.93 -16.73
N SER A 37 -13.09 12.06 -17.54
CA SER A 37 -12.00 11.09 -17.55
C SER A 37 -11.26 11.12 -16.21
N ALA A 38 -11.17 9.97 -15.55
CA ALA A 38 -10.36 9.76 -14.36
C ALA A 38 -8.99 9.14 -14.68
N PHE A 39 -8.59 9.14 -15.95
CA PHE A 39 -7.38 8.49 -16.43
C PHE A 39 -6.11 9.11 -15.82
N ARG A 40 -5.20 8.27 -15.32
CA ARG A 40 -3.91 8.64 -14.75
C ARG A 40 -2.80 7.77 -15.35
N VAL A 41 -1.60 8.32 -15.41
CA VAL A 41 -0.40 7.58 -15.83
C VAL A 41 0.51 7.43 -14.62
N ASP A 42 0.97 6.21 -14.37
CA ASP A 42 1.93 5.88 -13.32
C ASP A 42 3.05 4.97 -13.86
N HIS A 43 4.05 4.68 -13.02
CA HIS A 43 5.18 3.82 -13.37
C HIS A 43 4.77 2.38 -13.65
N GLY A 44 3.81 1.83 -12.89
CA GLY A 44 3.34 0.46 -13.05
C GLY A 44 2.68 0.25 -14.40
N MET A 45 1.78 1.16 -14.80
CA MET A 45 1.15 1.18 -16.11
C MET A 45 2.21 1.24 -17.22
N MET A 46 3.21 2.13 -17.09
CA MET A 46 4.28 2.22 -18.08
C MET A 46 5.10 0.94 -18.17
N LEU A 47 5.51 0.39 -17.03
CA LEU A 47 6.32 -0.83 -16.97
C LEU A 47 5.56 -2.02 -17.53
N ASN A 48 4.28 -2.19 -17.16
CA ASN A 48 3.42 -3.24 -17.70
C ASN A 48 3.33 -3.15 -19.23
N LEU A 49 3.16 -1.94 -19.78
CA LEU A 49 3.15 -1.74 -21.23
C LEU A 49 4.50 -2.07 -21.86
N LEU A 50 5.61 -1.76 -21.19
CA LEU A 50 6.96 -2.06 -21.66
C LEU A 50 7.30 -3.57 -21.61
N GLN A 51 6.77 -4.30 -20.64
CA GLN A 51 7.01 -5.72 -20.44
C GLN A 51 6.19 -6.61 -21.37
N ARG A 52 5.13 -6.10 -22.02
CA ARG A 52 4.27 -6.91 -22.93
C ARG A 52 5.10 -7.62 -24.01
N PRO A 53 4.86 -8.92 -24.28
CA PRO A 53 5.61 -9.65 -25.31
C PRO A 53 5.56 -9.00 -26.70
N THR A 54 4.41 -8.42 -27.07
CA THR A 54 4.24 -7.69 -28.33
C THR A 54 4.99 -6.35 -28.34
N ALA A 55 5.10 -5.70 -27.18
CA ALA A 55 5.81 -4.44 -27.03
C ALA A 55 7.33 -4.62 -27.10
N GLN A 56 7.84 -5.70 -26.51
CA GLN A 56 9.25 -6.07 -26.57
C GLN A 56 9.74 -6.28 -28.02
N GLN A 57 8.90 -6.64 -28.98
CA GLN A 57 9.36 -6.79 -30.36
C GLN A 57 9.51 -5.46 -31.11
N ARG A 58 9.00 -4.36 -30.53
CA ARG A 58 8.99 -3.03 -31.17
C ARG A 58 10.12 -2.13 -30.67
N PRO A 59 10.61 -1.18 -31.49
CA PRO A 59 11.71 -0.29 -31.09
C PRO A 59 11.35 0.67 -29.95
N ASP A 60 10.11 1.12 -29.89
CA ASP A 60 9.59 1.99 -28.82
C ASP A 60 9.32 1.23 -27.52
N GLY A 61 9.49 -0.11 -27.53
CA GLY A 61 9.33 -0.98 -26.38
C GLY A 61 7.93 -1.00 -25.79
N GLY A 62 6.91 -0.39 -26.40
CA GLY A 62 5.57 -0.24 -25.82
C GLY A 62 5.21 1.18 -25.41
N TYR A 63 6.15 2.12 -25.44
CA TYR A 63 5.88 3.52 -25.08
C TYR A 63 4.83 4.17 -26.00
N ARG A 64 4.73 3.76 -27.26
CA ARG A 64 3.70 4.28 -28.17
C ARG A 64 2.28 3.87 -27.73
N ASP A 65 2.11 2.70 -27.11
CA ASP A 65 0.80 2.26 -26.61
C ASP A 65 0.33 3.17 -25.48
N LEU A 66 1.24 3.64 -24.62
CA LEU A 66 0.91 4.60 -23.58
C LEU A 66 0.40 5.91 -24.17
N LEU A 67 1.07 6.41 -25.23
CA LEU A 67 0.64 7.62 -25.92
C LEU A 67 -0.72 7.44 -26.60
N GLN A 68 -1.02 6.24 -27.10
CA GLN A 68 -2.31 5.90 -27.67
C GLN A 68 -3.40 5.87 -26.60
N LEU A 69 -3.15 5.24 -25.45
CA LEU A 69 -4.08 5.24 -24.31
C LEU A 69 -4.40 6.66 -23.82
N ILE A 70 -3.39 7.54 -23.74
CA ILE A 70 -3.61 8.95 -23.40
C ILE A 70 -4.48 9.67 -24.45
N ALA A 71 -4.31 9.33 -25.73
CA ALA A 71 -5.12 9.90 -26.81
C ALA A 71 -6.58 9.41 -26.74
N ASP A 72 -6.79 8.15 -26.41
CA ASP A 72 -8.10 7.50 -26.37
C ASP A 72 -8.90 7.82 -25.10
N ALA A 73 -8.22 8.27 -24.03
CA ALA A 73 -8.81 8.58 -22.72
C ALA A 73 -9.83 9.75 -22.69
N SER A 74 -10.33 10.20 -23.85
CA SER A 74 -11.39 11.22 -24.02
C SER A 74 -11.18 12.46 -23.15
N ASN A 75 -9.92 12.87 -23.03
CA ASN A 75 -9.48 13.98 -22.21
C ASN A 75 -9.54 15.30 -22.98
N ARG A 76 -9.69 16.41 -22.25
CA ARG A 76 -9.47 17.75 -22.84
C ARG A 76 -8.02 17.84 -23.36
N PRO A 77 -7.75 18.54 -24.48
CA PRO A 77 -6.40 18.62 -25.06
C PRO A 77 -5.31 19.08 -24.07
N VAL A 78 -5.65 20.00 -23.16
CA VAL A 78 -4.74 20.48 -22.11
C VAL A 78 -4.34 19.36 -21.14
N ILE A 79 -5.29 18.48 -20.78
CA ILE A 79 -5.05 17.33 -19.90
C ILE A 79 -4.19 16.29 -20.64
N SER A 80 -4.52 15.97 -21.89
CA SER A 80 -3.71 15.02 -22.69
C SER A 80 -2.27 15.51 -22.88
N ALA A 81 -2.06 16.81 -23.08
CA ALA A 81 -0.73 17.40 -23.17
C ALA A 81 0.03 17.28 -21.84
N ARG A 82 -0.65 17.49 -20.70
CA ARG A 82 -0.07 17.29 -19.37
C ARG A 82 0.31 15.83 -19.14
N LEU A 83 -0.58 14.88 -19.41
CA LEU A 83 -0.34 13.44 -19.26
C LEU A 83 0.85 12.96 -20.12
N ARG A 84 1.01 13.50 -21.34
CA ARG A 84 2.18 13.19 -22.19
C ARG A 84 3.49 13.69 -21.58
N ARG A 85 3.49 14.86 -20.94
CA ARG A 85 4.68 15.38 -20.24
C ARG A 85 4.99 14.54 -19.00
N GLU A 86 3.97 14.16 -18.23
CA GLU A 86 4.10 13.27 -17.08
C GLU A 86 4.66 11.90 -17.50
N ALA A 87 4.12 11.29 -18.56
CA ALA A 87 4.68 10.06 -19.16
C ALA A 87 6.16 10.22 -19.53
N ALA A 88 6.54 11.34 -20.16
CA ALA A 88 7.94 11.57 -20.48
C ALA A 88 8.84 11.76 -19.24
N GLN A 89 8.30 12.24 -18.12
CA GLN A 89 9.02 12.36 -16.85
C GLN A 89 9.19 10.99 -16.19
N LEU A 90 8.11 10.20 -16.09
CA LEU A 90 8.13 8.83 -15.56
C LEU A 90 9.13 7.94 -16.32
N PHE A 91 9.14 8.03 -17.66
CA PHE A 91 10.10 7.28 -18.48
C PHE A 91 11.56 7.65 -18.16
N ARG A 92 11.84 8.94 -17.98
CA ARG A 92 13.19 9.41 -17.61
C ARG A 92 13.58 8.94 -16.21
N ALA A 93 12.62 8.86 -15.30
CA ALA A 93 12.82 8.33 -13.95
C ALA A 93 13.23 6.86 -13.98
N LEU A 94 12.44 6.02 -14.67
CA LEU A 94 12.73 4.59 -14.82
C LEU A 94 14.09 4.37 -15.49
N ARG A 95 14.44 5.20 -16.47
CA ARG A 95 15.77 5.14 -17.09
C ARG A 95 16.89 5.58 -16.14
N GLY A 96 16.65 6.61 -15.33
CA GLY A 96 17.62 7.09 -14.32
C GLY A 96 17.89 6.06 -13.24
N ALA A 97 16.86 5.34 -12.80
CA ALA A 97 16.95 4.24 -11.84
C ALA A 97 17.51 2.93 -12.45
N GLY A 98 17.86 2.92 -13.74
CA GLY A 98 18.36 1.70 -14.40
C GLY A 98 17.31 0.60 -14.55
N ILE A 99 16.02 0.95 -14.51
CA ILE A 99 14.92 -0.01 -14.72
C ILE A 99 14.65 -0.21 -16.22
N VAL A 100 14.83 0.86 -17.01
CA VAL A 100 14.61 0.87 -18.46
C VAL A 100 15.86 1.36 -19.19
N GLY A 101 16.33 0.58 -20.14
CA GLY A 101 17.51 0.85 -20.96
C GLY A 101 17.18 1.21 -22.41
N LEU A 102 18.14 1.88 -23.07
CA LEU A 102 18.12 2.11 -24.52
C LEU A 102 19.25 1.30 -25.17
N HIS A 103 18.90 0.16 -25.77
CA HIS A 103 19.86 -0.78 -26.33
C HIS A 103 19.97 -0.60 -27.85
N PRO A 104 21.14 -0.84 -28.46
CA PRO A 104 21.26 -0.90 -29.92
C PRO A 104 20.33 -1.96 -30.52
N ARG A 105 19.72 -1.66 -31.68
CA ARG A 105 18.90 -2.66 -32.38
C ARG A 105 19.80 -3.66 -33.10
N LYS A 106 19.57 -4.96 -32.88
CA LYS A 106 20.28 -6.03 -33.60
C LYS A 106 20.04 -5.88 -35.12
N GLY A 107 21.12 -5.65 -35.87
CA GLY A 107 21.10 -5.57 -37.34
C GLY A 107 20.37 -4.34 -37.94
N LYS A 108 20.03 -3.32 -37.14
CA LYS A 108 19.34 -2.11 -37.64
C LYS A 108 19.91 -0.85 -36.98
N ARG A 109 19.83 0.30 -37.67
CA ARG A 109 20.16 1.60 -37.07
C ARG A 109 19.11 1.98 -36.01
N GLY A 110 19.58 2.69 -34.97
CA GLY A 110 18.75 3.22 -33.88
C GLY A 110 18.83 2.40 -32.59
N LYS A 111 18.16 2.90 -31.55
CA LYS A 111 18.04 2.24 -30.24
C LYS A 111 16.64 1.67 -30.06
N GLN A 112 16.51 0.68 -29.19
CA GLN A 112 15.25 0.12 -28.73
C GLN A 112 15.15 0.25 -27.21
N VAL A 113 13.94 0.54 -26.73
CA VAL A 113 13.62 0.56 -25.31
C VAL A 113 13.50 -0.89 -24.82
N ARG A 114 14.13 -1.22 -23.69
CA ARG A 114 13.96 -2.50 -22.99
C ARG A 114 13.89 -2.26 -21.49
N VAL A 115 13.17 -3.13 -20.79
CA VAL A 115 13.31 -3.28 -19.34
C VAL A 115 14.58 -4.09 -19.09
N GLU A 116 15.40 -3.67 -18.11
CA GLU A 116 16.68 -4.34 -17.84
C GLU A 116 16.46 -5.78 -17.32
N GLU A 117 17.21 -6.74 -17.85
CA GLU A 117 17.06 -8.17 -17.55
C GLU A 117 17.47 -8.54 -16.10
N ALA A 118 18.20 -7.67 -15.42
CA ALA A 118 18.54 -7.83 -14.01
C ALA A 118 17.35 -7.65 -13.06
N LEU A 119 16.21 -7.18 -13.59
CA LEU A 119 14.94 -7.14 -12.86
C LEU A 119 14.29 -8.52 -12.91
N GLN A 120 13.71 -8.95 -11.79
CA GLN A 120 12.95 -10.20 -11.70
C GLN A 120 11.88 -10.27 -12.79
N GLN A 121 11.55 -11.48 -13.27
CA GLN A 121 10.54 -11.67 -14.32
C GLN A 121 9.19 -11.03 -13.97
N ASP A 122 8.82 -11.04 -12.68
CA ASP A 122 7.57 -10.47 -12.17
C ASP A 122 7.74 -9.10 -11.50
N PHE A 123 8.84 -8.39 -11.79
CA PHE A 123 9.08 -7.08 -11.19
C PHE A 123 7.97 -6.09 -11.55
N SER A 124 7.37 -5.48 -10.52
CA SER A 124 6.25 -4.57 -10.69
C SER A 124 6.35 -3.33 -9.80
N LEU A 125 5.95 -2.19 -10.38
CA LEU A 125 5.81 -0.90 -9.70
C LEU A 125 4.32 -0.58 -9.56
N LEU A 126 3.56 -1.48 -8.94
CA LEU A 126 2.09 -1.35 -8.81
C LEU A 126 1.66 -0.08 -8.06
N GLN A 127 2.58 0.59 -7.37
CA GLN A 127 2.32 1.79 -6.61
C GLN A 127 3.16 2.97 -7.11
N THR A 128 2.61 4.17 -7.03
CA THR A 128 3.28 5.44 -7.36
C THR A 128 4.65 5.57 -6.67
N LEU A 129 4.76 5.05 -5.44
CA LEU A 129 5.95 5.08 -4.60
C LEU A 129 6.84 3.81 -4.72
N GLY A 130 6.54 2.87 -5.61
CA GLY A 130 7.40 1.69 -5.82
C GLY A 130 8.81 2.06 -6.27
N LEU A 131 8.95 3.14 -7.06
CA LEU A 131 10.26 3.65 -7.47
C LEU A 131 11.07 4.16 -6.27
N TYR A 132 10.40 4.83 -5.32
CA TYR A 132 11.03 5.28 -4.08
C TYR A 132 11.57 4.09 -3.28
N LEU A 133 10.81 2.99 -3.17
CA LEU A 133 11.27 1.77 -2.50
C LEU A 133 12.55 1.23 -3.13
N VAL A 134 12.60 1.11 -4.47
CA VAL A 134 13.75 0.58 -5.21
C VAL A 134 14.99 1.46 -5.08
N GLU A 135 14.84 2.78 -5.07
CA GLU A 135 15.98 3.69 -4.89
C GLU A 135 16.46 3.73 -3.42
N THR A 136 15.54 3.66 -2.47
CA THR A 136 15.84 3.85 -1.05
C THR A 136 16.42 2.60 -0.40
N ILE A 137 16.07 1.41 -0.90
CA ILE A 137 16.61 0.14 -0.38
C ILE A 137 18.15 0.07 -0.52
N GLU A 138 18.71 0.72 -1.56
CA GLU A 138 20.16 0.87 -1.75
C GLU A 138 20.85 1.68 -0.64
N LEU A 139 20.08 2.48 0.09
CA LEU A 139 20.57 3.34 1.18
C LEU A 139 20.46 2.66 2.55
N LEU A 140 19.79 1.52 2.66
CA LEU A 140 19.65 0.79 3.93
C LEU A 140 20.98 0.46 4.62
N PRO A 141 22.05 0.05 3.89
CA PRO A 141 23.34 -0.21 4.54
C PRO A 141 23.94 1.01 5.28
N ALA A 142 23.48 2.23 4.98
CA ALA A 142 23.96 3.43 5.67
C ALA A 142 23.39 3.57 7.10
N ILE A 143 22.21 2.98 7.35
CA ILE A 143 21.56 2.99 8.67
C ILE A 143 21.69 1.66 9.41
N ALA A 144 21.93 0.56 8.69
CA ALA A 144 22.23 -0.74 9.28
C ALA A 144 23.71 -0.80 9.68
N GLN A 145 24.04 -0.42 10.93
CA GLN A 145 25.38 -0.58 11.50
C GLN A 145 25.31 -1.54 12.70
N GLY A 146 26.23 -2.51 12.78
CA GLY A 146 26.29 -3.45 13.91
C GLY A 146 25.12 -4.43 13.95
N GLU A 147 24.39 -4.50 15.07
CA GLU A 147 23.24 -5.41 15.27
C GLU A 147 22.08 -5.14 14.28
N ASP A 148 22.01 -3.96 13.67
CA ASP A 148 20.97 -3.63 12.68
C ASP A 148 21.19 -4.32 11.32
N ASP A 149 22.40 -4.84 11.03
CA ASP A 149 22.66 -5.65 9.83
C ASP A 149 21.86 -6.97 9.87
N GLU A 150 21.72 -7.56 11.07
CA GLU A 150 20.87 -8.74 11.28
C GLU A 150 19.37 -8.43 11.10
N ARG A 151 19.00 -7.14 11.16
CA ARG A 151 17.62 -6.65 11.03
C ARG A 151 17.29 -6.07 9.66
N HIS A 152 18.16 -6.25 8.66
CA HIS A 152 17.92 -5.80 7.28
C HIS A 152 16.51 -6.15 6.77
N HIS A 153 16.07 -7.38 7.02
CA HIS A 153 14.73 -7.85 6.64
C HIS A 153 13.59 -7.02 7.25
N LEU A 154 13.72 -6.54 8.49
CA LEU A 154 12.73 -5.69 9.15
C LEU A 154 12.67 -4.28 8.54
N HIS A 155 13.82 -3.72 8.18
CA HIS A 155 13.91 -2.44 7.49
C HIS A 155 13.30 -2.52 6.08
N VAL A 156 13.53 -3.62 5.36
CA VAL A 156 12.90 -3.88 4.06
C VAL A 156 11.37 -3.99 4.20
N ILE A 157 10.86 -4.71 5.21
CA ILE A 157 9.41 -4.75 5.49
C ILE A 157 8.87 -3.36 5.80
N SER A 158 9.59 -2.56 6.59
CA SER A 158 9.16 -1.21 6.98
C SER A 158 9.08 -0.27 5.79
N LEU A 159 10.06 -0.31 4.89
CA LEU A 159 10.02 0.44 3.63
C LEU A 159 8.87 -0.03 2.73
N ALA A 160 8.65 -1.34 2.63
CA ALA A 160 7.53 -1.89 1.86
C ALA A 160 6.18 -1.44 2.43
N GLU A 161 5.98 -1.51 3.75
CA GLU A 161 4.74 -1.05 4.39
C GLU A 161 4.55 0.48 4.24
N ALA A 162 5.65 1.24 4.24
CA ALA A 162 5.59 2.70 4.18
C ALA A 162 4.99 3.23 2.88
N ILE A 163 5.18 2.52 1.76
CA ILE A 163 4.61 2.92 0.47
C ILE A 163 3.13 2.58 0.33
N LEU A 164 2.61 1.64 1.14
CA LEU A 164 1.22 1.20 1.10
C LEU A 164 0.27 2.23 1.73
N GLU A 165 -1.02 2.13 1.39
CA GLU A 165 -2.08 2.89 2.04
C GLU A 165 -2.22 2.54 3.52
N ASN A 166 -2.72 3.49 4.32
CA ASN A 166 -2.96 3.26 5.75
C ASN A 166 -4.27 2.52 5.99
N PRO A 167 -4.26 1.29 6.53
CA PRO A 167 -5.47 0.64 7.02
C PRO A 167 -5.88 1.28 8.35
N SER A 168 -6.52 2.44 8.28
CA SER A 168 -6.77 3.34 9.42
C SER A 168 -7.43 2.64 10.62
N VAL A 169 -8.33 1.69 10.37
CA VAL A 169 -9.00 0.93 11.45
C VAL A 169 -7.99 0.10 12.27
N ILE A 170 -7.00 -0.50 11.61
CA ILE A 170 -5.97 -1.32 12.27
C ILE A 170 -5.04 -0.41 13.08
N LEU A 171 -4.54 0.66 12.46
CA LEU A 171 -3.63 1.61 13.12
C LEU A 171 -4.29 2.26 14.34
N SER A 172 -5.57 2.65 14.23
CA SER A 172 -6.32 3.17 15.38
C SER A 172 -6.46 2.15 16.51
N LYS A 173 -6.54 0.84 16.21
CA LYS A 173 -6.59 -0.21 17.23
C LYS A 173 -5.24 -0.44 17.89
N GLN A 174 -4.15 -0.38 17.13
CA GLN A 174 -2.80 -0.38 17.71
C GLN A 174 -2.59 0.79 18.65
N GLU A 175 -2.93 2.01 18.21
CA GLU A 175 -2.82 3.21 19.02
C GLU A 175 -3.70 3.13 20.29
N GLN A 176 -4.95 2.65 20.18
CA GLN A 176 -5.83 2.46 21.34
C GLN A 176 -5.24 1.50 22.37
N LYS A 177 -4.63 0.39 21.93
CA LYS A 177 -3.99 -0.58 22.83
C LYS A 177 -2.79 0.06 23.54
N LEU A 178 -1.88 0.71 22.78
CA LEU A 178 -0.72 1.40 23.33
C LEU A 178 -1.10 2.50 24.32
N ARG A 179 -2.13 3.29 24.00
CA ARG A 179 -2.67 4.30 24.93
C ARG A 179 -3.24 3.65 26.19
N GLY A 180 -3.96 2.54 26.06
CA GLY A 180 -4.48 1.77 27.19
C GLY A 180 -3.38 1.28 28.12
N ASP A 181 -2.33 0.67 27.57
CA ASP A 181 -1.18 0.15 28.31
C ASP A 181 -0.41 1.29 29.01
N LYS A 182 -0.18 2.41 28.30
CA LYS A 182 0.47 3.60 28.87
C LYS A 182 -0.35 4.22 30.00
N VAL A 183 -1.68 4.32 29.87
CA VAL A 183 -2.55 4.79 30.97
C VAL A 183 -2.44 3.88 32.19
N ALA A 184 -2.43 2.57 31.99
CA ALA A 184 -2.33 1.60 33.07
C ALA A 184 -0.99 1.73 33.81
N ALA A 185 0.12 1.84 33.07
CA ALA A 185 1.45 2.07 33.63
C ALA A 185 1.52 3.39 34.42
N LEU A 186 1.12 4.52 33.82
CA LEU A 186 1.17 5.82 34.49
C LEU A 186 0.27 5.89 35.74
N LYS A 187 -0.84 5.14 35.76
CA LYS A 187 -1.68 4.98 36.96
C LYS A 187 -0.95 4.21 38.06
N ALA A 188 -0.25 3.14 37.70
CA ALA A 188 0.54 2.35 38.64
C ALA A 188 1.70 3.18 39.23
N ASP A 189 2.30 4.05 38.43
CA ASP A 189 3.37 4.97 38.82
C ASP A 189 2.86 6.20 39.61
N GLY A 190 1.54 6.33 39.82
CA GLY A 190 0.95 7.43 40.59
C GLY A 190 0.98 8.79 39.89
N VAL A 191 1.11 8.84 38.56
CA VAL A 191 1.20 10.09 37.80
C VAL A 191 -0.13 10.83 37.80
N GLU A 192 -0.08 12.14 38.03
CA GLU A 192 -1.24 13.03 38.05
C GLU A 192 -2.01 13.03 36.72
N TYR A 193 -3.32 13.33 36.79
CA TYR A 193 -4.20 13.24 35.62
C TYR A 193 -3.74 14.12 34.44
N GLU A 194 -3.35 15.36 34.70
CA GLU A 194 -2.92 16.30 33.65
C GLU A 194 -1.65 15.82 32.94
N ALA A 195 -0.64 15.40 33.71
CA ALA A 195 0.59 14.82 33.18
C ALA A 195 0.33 13.52 32.41
N ARG A 196 -0.65 12.70 32.84
CA ARG A 196 -1.09 11.53 32.07
C ARG A 196 -1.67 11.92 30.71
N MET A 197 -2.53 12.93 30.66
CA MET A 197 -3.13 13.36 29.39
C MET A 197 -2.07 13.86 28.41
N GLU A 198 -1.08 14.62 28.88
CA GLU A 198 0.05 15.08 28.06
C GLU A 198 0.87 13.91 27.50
N GLU A 199 1.20 12.92 28.33
CA GLU A 199 1.93 11.73 27.88
C GLU A 199 1.13 10.89 26.87
N LEU A 200 -0.19 10.84 26.98
CA LEU A 200 -1.04 10.11 26.05
C LEU A 200 -1.18 10.79 24.70
N GLU A 201 -1.10 12.11 24.63
CA GLU A 201 -1.11 12.85 23.36
C GLU A 201 0.10 12.53 22.48
N LYS A 202 1.23 12.13 23.10
CA LYS A 202 2.46 11.73 22.41
C LYS A 202 2.37 10.32 21.82
N VAL A 203 1.39 9.50 22.24
CA VAL A 203 1.26 8.11 21.80
C VAL A 203 0.66 8.04 20.40
N SER A 204 1.37 7.40 19.49
CA SER A 204 0.94 7.05 18.13
C SER A 204 1.12 5.54 17.92
N TYR A 205 0.51 5.01 16.85
CA TYR A 205 0.88 3.69 16.34
C TYR A 205 2.38 3.62 15.98
N PRO A 206 3.02 2.43 16.00
CA PRO A 206 4.44 2.28 15.74
C PRO A 206 4.82 2.65 14.30
N LYS A 207 5.92 3.39 14.16
CA LYS A 207 6.49 3.81 12.87
C LYS A 207 8.00 3.53 12.86
N PRO A 208 8.41 2.26 12.70
CA PRO A 208 9.82 1.92 12.60
C PRO A 208 10.49 2.68 11.45
N ASP A 209 11.73 3.07 11.65
CA ASP A 209 12.56 3.78 10.67
C ASP A 209 11.95 5.10 10.15
N ALA A 210 11.03 5.71 10.90
CA ALA A 210 10.26 6.88 10.45
C ALA A 210 11.15 8.04 9.97
N ASP A 211 12.17 8.41 10.75
CA ASP A 211 13.04 9.53 10.42
C ASP A 211 13.79 9.26 9.10
N PHE A 212 14.39 8.08 8.96
CA PHE A 212 15.06 7.65 7.73
C PHE A 212 14.10 7.66 6.52
N ILE A 213 12.90 7.09 6.69
CA ILE A 213 11.88 7.01 5.64
C ILE A 213 11.42 8.41 5.23
N TYR A 214 11.15 9.31 6.17
CA TYR A 214 10.74 10.67 5.85
C TYR A 214 11.86 11.47 5.19
N ASP A 215 13.09 11.37 5.67
CA ASP A 215 14.23 12.11 5.13
C ASP A 215 14.56 11.69 3.69
N THR A 216 14.63 10.38 3.45
CA THR A 216 14.87 9.82 2.11
C THR A 216 13.71 10.11 1.17
N PHE A 217 12.45 10.02 1.64
CA PHE A 217 11.28 10.38 0.84
C PHE A 217 11.28 11.85 0.45
N ASN A 218 11.61 12.75 1.38
CA ASN A 218 11.71 14.18 1.09
C ASN A 218 12.81 14.47 0.05
N ALA A 219 13.94 13.76 0.13
CA ALA A 219 15.01 13.86 -0.88
C ALA A 219 14.57 13.32 -2.24
N PHE A 220 13.83 12.21 -2.28
CA PHE A 220 13.25 11.64 -3.48
C PHE A 220 12.22 12.60 -4.10
N ALA A 221 11.22 13.07 -3.34
CA ALA A 221 10.18 13.96 -3.83
C ALA A 221 10.73 15.25 -4.49
N ARG A 222 11.84 15.81 -3.96
CA ARG A 222 12.55 16.96 -4.57
C ARG A 222 13.08 16.66 -5.98
N LYS A 223 13.50 15.42 -6.25
CA LYS A 223 14.03 14.99 -7.56
C LYS A 223 12.94 14.51 -8.52
N HIS A 224 11.76 14.17 -7.99
CA HIS A 224 10.68 13.49 -8.72
C HIS A 224 9.34 14.25 -8.65
N PRO A 225 9.17 15.35 -9.42
CA PRO A 225 8.01 16.25 -9.29
C PRO A 225 6.62 15.62 -9.53
N TRP A 226 6.55 14.46 -10.17
CA TRP A 226 5.29 13.74 -10.42
C TRP A 226 4.76 13.00 -9.19
N VAL A 227 5.55 12.85 -8.12
CA VAL A 227 5.06 12.32 -6.83
C VAL A 227 3.88 13.16 -6.34
N GLY A 228 3.88 14.47 -6.66
CA GLY A 228 2.71 15.33 -6.55
C GLY A 228 2.25 15.45 -5.10
N SER A 229 1.02 15.00 -4.83
CA SER A 229 0.39 15.00 -3.51
C SER A 229 0.50 13.67 -2.76
N GLU A 230 1.12 12.66 -3.35
CA GLU A 230 1.31 11.37 -2.70
C GLU A 230 2.32 11.51 -1.56
N ASN A 231 2.06 10.88 -0.42
CA ASN A 231 2.93 11.00 0.76
C ASN A 231 3.32 9.63 1.28
N ILE A 232 4.50 9.52 1.89
CA ILE A 232 4.94 8.30 2.53
C ILE A 232 4.22 8.10 3.85
N ARG A 233 3.93 6.84 4.20
CA ARG A 233 3.11 6.50 5.36
C ARG A 233 3.79 5.41 6.20
N PRO A 234 4.88 5.71 6.93
CA PRO A 234 5.52 4.76 7.83
C PRO A 234 4.50 4.15 8.80
N LYS A 235 4.55 2.83 8.96
CA LYS A 235 3.67 2.04 9.83
C LYS A 235 4.30 0.66 10.05
N SER A 236 3.85 -0.04 11.08
CA SER A 236 4.23 -1.43 11.35
C SER A 236 2.99 -2.27 11.61
N ILE A 237 2.65 -3.16 10.68
CA ILE A 237 1.57 -4.14 10.84
C ILE A 237 2.11 -5.51 10.49
N ALA A 238 2.60 -5.69 9.26
CA ALA A 238 3.27 -6.92 8.85
C ALA A 238 4.58 -7.12 9.64
N ARG A 239 5.37 -6.04 9.82
CA ARG A 239 6.58 -6.09 10.65
C ARG A 239 6.25 -6.44 12.09
N ASP A 240 5.26 -5.79 12.70
CA ASP A 240 4.83 -6.07 14.07
C ASP A 240 4.34 -7.53 14.24
N MET A 241 3.62 -8.08 13.26
CA MET A 241 3.25 -9.50 13.28
C MET A 241 4.47 -10.42 13.17
N TYR A 242 5.44 -10.09 12.31
CA TYR A 242 6.64 -10.88 12.09
C TYR A 242 7.57 -10.86 13.31
N GLU A 243 7.86 -9.67 13.86
CA GLU A 243 8.72 -9.49 15.05
C GLU A 243 8.16 -10.24 16.27
N ARG A 244 6.83 -10.25 16.44
CA ARG A 244 6.16 -10.94 17.55
C ARG A 244 5.81 -12.38 17.24
N TRP A 245 6.14 -12.91 16.06
CA TRP A 245 5.70 -14.23 15.59
C TRP A 245 4.19 -14.48 15.77
N SER A 246 3.39 -13.42 15.63
CA SER A 246 1.95 -13.46 15.91
C SER A 246 1.22 -14.14 14.77
N THR A 247 0.34 -15.09 15.11
CA THR A 247 -0.59 -15.64 14.12
C THR A 247 -1.65 -14.60 13.73
N PHE A 248 -2.28 -14.77 12.58
CA PHE A 248 -3.38 -13.91 12.14
C PHE A 248 -4.51 -13.83 13.18
N ASN A 249 -4.89 -14.98 13.77
CA ASN A 249 -5.95 -15.05 14.77
C ASN A 249 -5.56 -14.40 16.10
N ASP A 250 -4.32 -14.60 16.55
CA ASP A 250 -3.82 -13.94 17.76
C ASP A 250 -3.79 -12.43 17.56
N TYR A 251 -3.34 -11.95 16.39
CA TYR A 251 -3.32 -10.54 16.06
C TYR A 251 -4.73 -9.92 16.04
N ILE A 252 -5.71 -10.64 15.48
CA ILE A 252 -7.11 -10.22 15.49
C ILE A 252 -7.61 -10.10 16.92
N LYS A 253 -7.32 -11.10 17.77
CA LYS A 253 -7.75 -11.11 19.16
C LYS A 253 -7.09 -9.99 19.97
N ASP A 254 -5.78 -9.82 19.82
CA ASP A 254 -4.97 -8.87 20.58
C ASP A 254 -5.37 -7.42 20.35
N TYR A 255 -5.77 -7.07 19.12
CA TYR A 255 -6.21 -5.72 18.75
C TYR A 255 -7.73 -5.58 18.59
N GLY A 256 -8.49 -6.66 18.76
CA GLY A 256 -9.95 -6.66 18.61
C GLY A 256 -10.40 -6.30 17.20
N LEU A 257 -9.87 -7.00 16.19
CA LEU A 257 -10.07 -6.73 14.76
C LEU A 257 -11.14 -7.60 14.09
N ALA A 258 -12.00 -8.30 14.84
CA ALA A 258 -12.97 -9.27 14.31
C ALA A 258 -13.92 -8.73 13.21
N ARG A 259 -14.10 -7.40 13.11
CA ARG A 259 -14.91 -6.75 12.06
C ARG A 259 -14.09 -6.13 10.93
N SER A 260 -12.79 -6.41 10.90
CA SER A 260 -11.81 -5.81 9.99
C SER A 260 -10.73 -6.81 9.58
N GLU A 261 -11.02 -8.11 9.67
CA GLU A 261 -10.12 -9.20 9.31
C GLU A 261 -9.71 -9.12 7.83
N GLY A 262 -10.68 -8.92 6.94
CA GLY A 262 -10.41 -8.74 5.51
C GLY A 262 -9.55 -7.51 5.19
N LEU A 263 -9.60 -6.47 6.03
CA LEU A 263 -8.72 -5.30 5.88
C LEU A 263 -7.28 -5.66 6.24
N LEU A 264 -7.09 -6.45 7.30
CA LEU A 264 -5.77 -6.96 7.70
C LEU A 264 -5.21 -7.89 6.62
N LEU A 265 -6.00 -8.87 6.17
CA LEU A 265 -5.60 -9.81 5.12
C LEU A 265 -5.20 -9.07 3.83
N ARG A 266 -5.98 -8.07 3.42
CA ARG A 266 -5.66 -7.23 2.26
C ARG A 266 -4.33 -6.50 2.44
N HIS A 267 -4.09 -5.91 3.60
CA HIS A 267 -2.83 -5.21 3.89
C HIS A 267 -1.62 -6.17 3.88
N LEU A 268 -1.77 -7.35 4.48
CA LEU A 268 -0.74 -8.40 4.46
C LEU A 268 -0.45 -8.88 3.03
N HIS A 269 -1.49 -9.11 2.24
CA HIS A 269 -1.33 -9.48 0.83
C HIS A 269 -0.62 -8.39 0.02
N GLN A 270 -0.99 -7.13 0.21
CA GLN A 270 -0.30 -6.00 -0.45
C GLN A 270 1.17 -5.90 -0.04
N THR A 271 1.47 -6.15 1.24
CA THR A 271 2.86 -6.17 1.75
C THR A 271 3.64 -7.33 1.12
N TYR A 272 3.08 -8.54 1.13
CA TYR A 272 3.66 -9.72 0.49
C TYR A 272 3.97 -9.47 -1.00
N LYS A 273 2.99 -8.99 -1.78
CA LYS A 273 3.19 -8.69 -3.21
C LYS A 273 4.26 -7.62 -3.43
N THR A 274 4.31 -6.60 -2.57
CA THR A 274 5.33 -5.54 -2.66
C THR A 274 6.73 -6.09 -2.39
N LEU A 275 6.89 -6.91 -1.36
CA LEU A 275 8.17 -7.55 -1.05
C LEU A 275 8.59 -8.54 -2.14
N GLU A 276 7.64 -9.30 -2.68
CA GLU A 276 7.91 -10.29 -3.72
C GLU A 276 8.27 -9.64 -5.05
N GLN A 277 7.55 -8.60 -5.47
CA GLN A 277 7.59 -8.06 -6.84
C GLN A 277 8.34 -6.73 -6.97
N THR A 278 8.45 -5.93 -5.91
CA THR A 278 9.07 -4.60 -6.00
C THR A 278 10.47 -4.57 -5.40
N VAL A 279 10.77 -5.44 -4.43
CA VAL A 279 12.12 -5.53 -3.86
C VAL A 279 13.06 -6.25 -4.84
N PRO A 280 14.16 -5.61 -5.30
CA PRO A 280 15.11 -6.24 -6.21
C PRO A 280 15.78 -7.48 -5.62
N GLU A 281 16.12 -8.47 -6.46
CA GLU A 281 16.66 -9.76 -6.00
C GLU A 281 17.95 -9.61 -5.20
N ARG A 282 18.81 -8.67 -5.61
CA ARG A 282 20.06 -8.35 -4.91
C ARG A 282 19.88 -7.88 -3.46
N HIS A 283 18.66 -7.43 -3.10
CA HIS A 283 18.31 -6.96 -1.75
C HIS A 283 17.48 -7.98 -0.96
N LYS A 284 17.15 -9.13 -1.56
CA LYS A 284 16.48 -10.24 -0.88
C LYS A 284 17.53 -11.15 -0.25
N SER A 285 18.06 -10.75 0.91
CA SER A 285 18.88 -11.65 1.74
C SER A 285 18.08 -12.88 2.17
N GLU A 286 18.74 -13.93 2.68
CA GLU A 286 18.05 -15.13 3.18
C GLU A 286 16.95 -14.78 4.20
N ALA A 287 17.22 -13.86 5.13
CA ALA A 287 16.23 -13.39 6.10
C ALA A 287 15.02 -12.67 5.45
N VAL A 288 15.24 -11.92 4.36
CA VAL A 288 14.13 -11.32 3.60
C VAL A 288 13.29 -12.40 2.90
N ILE A 289 13.95 -13.41 2.32
CA ILE A 289 13.28 -14.53 1.68
C ILE A 289 12.44 -15.30 2.70
N ASP A 290 12.97 -15.55 3.90
CA ASP A 290 12.25 -16.19 4.99
C ASP A 290 11.04 -15.36 5.47
N ALA A 291 11.19 -14.04 5.56
CA ALA A 291 10.07 -13.16 5.89
C ALA A 291 8.97 -13.17 4.82
N ILE A 292 9.34 -13.20 3.53
CA ILE A 292 8.40 -13.35 2.41
C ILE A 292 7.69 -14.70 2.49
N ALA A 293 8.42 -15.79 2.73
CA ALA A 293 7.87 -17.13 2.87
C ALA A 293 6.91 -17.24 4.06
N TRP A 294 7.26 -16.64 5.20
CA TRP A 294 6.39 -16.58 6.38
C TRP A 294 5.11 -15.80 6.11
N LEU A 295 5.19 -14.64 5.45
CA LEU A 295 4.02 -13.85 5.06
C LEU A 295 3.11 -14.65 4.13
N ARG A 296 3.70 -15.30 3.12
CA ARG A 296 2.97 -16.15 2.18
C ARG A 296 2.24 -17.29 2.89
N ALA A 297 2.93 -18.04 3.74
CA ALA A 297 2.35 -19.13 4.51
C ALA A 297 1.23 -18.65 5.46
N THR A 298 1.40 -17.46 6.04
CA THR A 298 0.37 -16.84 6.88
C THR A 298 -0.89 -16.54 6.06
N ILE A 299 -0.75 -15.97 4.87
CA ILE A 299 -1.87 -15.65 3.97
C ILE A 299 -2.55 -16.92 3.48
N GLU A 300 -1.80 -17.90 2.96
CA GLU A 300 -2.34 -19.16 2.43
C GLU A 300 -3.13 -19.95 3.49
N ARG A 301 -2.66 -19.94 4.74
CA ARG A 301 -3.36 -20.58 5.86
C ARG A 301 -4.69 -19.89 6.15
N VAL A 302 -4.71 -18.56 6.12
CA VAL A 302 -5.94 -17.77 6.37
C VAL A 302 -6.94 -17.98 5.24
N ASP A 303 -6.49 -17.89 3.98
CA ASP A 303 -7.35 -18.12 2.82
C ASP A 303 -7.98 -19.51 2.86
N SER A 304 -7.19 -20.54 3.20
CA SER A 304 -7.71 -21.90 3.39
C SER A 304 -8.77 -21.97 4.49
N SER A 305 -8.55 -21.29 5.63
CA SER A 305 -9.55 -21.24 6.70
C SER A 305 -10.82 -20.47 6.33
N LEU A 306 -10.70 -19.37 5.60
CA LEU A 306 -11.84 -18.57 5.13
C LEU A 306 -12.66 -19.34 4.09
N VAL A 307 -12.00 -20.07 3.18
CA VAL A 307 -12.66 -20.96 2.23
C VAL A 307 -13.40 -22.07 2.98
N GLN A 308 -12.77 -22.72 3.96
CA GLN A 308 -13.43 -23.74 4.78
C GLN A 308 -14.62 -23.20 5.57
N GLU A 309 -14.50 -22.00 6.15
CA GLU A 309 -15.58 -21.35 6.90
C GLU A 309 -16.74 -20.92 5.99
N TRP A 310 -16.44 -20.43 4.79
CA TRP A 310 -17.42 -20.15 3.76
C TRP A 310 -18.13 -21.43 3.28
N GLU A 311 -17.39 -22.52 3.05
CA GLU A 311 -17.95 -23.83 2.72
C GLU A 311 -18.87 -24.36 3.84
N ARG A 312 -18.52 -24.15 5.11
CA ARG A 312 -19.38 -24.48 6.28
C ARG A 312 -20.67 -23.66 6.30
N MET A 313 -20.59 -22.36 6.00
CA MET A 313 -21.78 -21.51 5.89
C MET A 313 -22.67 -21.93 4.71
N LEU A 314 -22.09 -22.34 3.58
CA LEU A 314 -22.83 -22.82 2.40
C LEU A 314 -23.50 -24.18 2.63
N SER A 315 -22.81 -25.08 3.35
CA SER A 315 -23.28 -26.44 3.65
C SER A 315 -24.29 -26.51 4.79
N GLY A 316 -24.57 -25.38 5.47
CA GLY A 316 -25.69 -25.27 6.41
C GLY A 316 -25.56 -26.15 7.66
N ALA A 317 -24.35 -26.55 8.07
CA ALA A 317 -24.14 -27.37 9.24
C ALA A 317 -24.33 -26.57 10.54
N HIS A 318 -25.58 -26.29 10.88
CA HIS A 318 -25.98 -26.21 12.28
C HIS A 318 -25.83 -27.62 12.86
N GLU A 319 -24.74 -27.88 13.59
CA GLU A 319 -24.83 -28.85 14.68
C GLU A 319 -25.87 -28.30 15.66
N VAL A 320 -27.08 -28.81 15.54
CA VAL A 320 -28.07 -28.76 16.61
C VAL A 320 -27.48 -29.63 17.70
N ASP A 321 -26.87 -28.99 18.70
CA ASP A 321 -26.46 -29.64 19.95
C ASP A 321 -27.74 -30.14 20.65
N GLU A 322 -28.10 -31.40 20.40
CA GLU A 322 -29.11 -32.09 21.19
C GLU A 322 -28.52 -32.37 22.58
N ARG A 323 -28.87 -31.51 23.53
CA ARG A 323 -28.86 -31.83 24.97
C ARG A 323 -30.16 -31.43 25.63
#